data_AF-A0A3Q4HHN2-F1
#
_entry.id   AF-A0A3Q4HHN2-F1
#
_cell.length_a   1.000
_cell.length_b   1.000
_cell.length_c   1.000
_cell.angle_alpha   90.00
_cell.angle_beta   90.00
_cell.angle_gamma   90.00
#
_symmetry.space_group_name_H-M   'P 1'
#
loop_
_entity.id
_entity.type
_entity.pdbx_description
1 polymer ?
#
loop_
_entity_poly.entity_id
_entity_poly.type
_entity_poly.pdbx_seq_one_letter_code
_entity_poly.pdbx_strand_id
1 'polypeptide(L)' 'MATLREAAQGCGCQVHLAGPFLLSCTHGAAGARVAFEAEVCQLPSGLGQSSGVKFKRLWGAPLAFRDIATKVSKELEL' A
#
# COMPACT_ATOMS: atom_id res chain seq x y z
N MET A 1 -6.03 -7.78 5.75
CA MET A 1 -6.69 -6.60 5.15
C MET A 1 -6.87 -5.45 6.12
N ALA A 2 -7.44 -5.68 7.30
CA ALA A 2 -7.52 -4.66 8.36
C ALA A 2 -6.14 -4.06 8.66
N THR A 3 -5.10 -4.88 8.84
CA THR A 3 -3.72 -4.43 9.08
C THR A 3 -3.15 -3.53 7.98
N LEU A 4 -3.32 -3.88 6.69
CA LEU A 4 -2.86 -3.04 5.57
C LEU A 4 -3.58 -1.69 5.53
N ARG A 5 -4.89 -1.66 5.81
CA ARG A 5 -5.66 -0.42 5.86
C ARG A 5 -5.15 0.49 6.99
N GLU A 6 -5.02 -0.06 8.19
CA GLU A 6 -4.57 0.70 9.36
C GLU A 6 -3.14 1.24 9.16
N ALA A 7 -2.22 0.43 8.63
CA ALA A 7 -0.85 0.88 8.32
C ALA A 7 -0.82 2.02 7.29
N ALA A 8 -1.62 1.92 6.23
CA ALA A 8 -1.73 2.97 5.22
C ALA A 8 -2.34 4.27 5.81
N GLN A 9 -3.36 4.15 6.65
CA GLN A 9 -3.97 5.30 7.34
C GLN A 9 -3.00 5.95 8.34
N GLY A 10 -2.26 5.15 9.12
CA GLY A 10 -1.21 5.62 10.03
C GLY A 10 -0.07 6.35 9.31
N CYS A 11 0.20 5.97 8.06
CA CYS A 11 1.15 6.68 7.21
C CYS A 11 0.65 8.04 6.67
N GLY A 12 -0.62 8.40 6.92
CA GLY A 12 -1.27 9.59 6.38
C GLY A 12 -1.82 9.39 4.97
N CYS A 13 -2.15 8.16 4.58
CA CYS A 13 -2.88 7.91 3.33
C CYS A 13 -4.39 8.06 3.55
N GLN A 14 -5.06 8.65 2.57
CA GLN A 14 -6.49 8.45 2.38
C GLN A 14 -6.68 7.09 1.70
N VAL A 15 -7.50 6.21 2.29
CA VAL A 15 -7.63 4.83 1.86
C VAL A 15 -9.09 4.53 1.54
N HIS A 16 -9.32 3.84 0.42
CA HIS A 16 -10.62 3.36 -0.01
C HIS A 16 -10.54 1.87 -0.34
N LEU A 17 -11.57 1.11 0.01
CA LEU A 17 -11.63 -0.30 -0.36
C LEU A 17 -12.03 -0.41 -1.83
N ALA A 18 -11.14 -0.94 -2.67
CA ALA A 18 -11.39 -1.10 -4.11
C ALA A 18 -11.73 -2.55 -4.49
N GLY A 19 -11.59 -3.49 -3.55
CA GLY A 19 -11.94 -4.90 -3.69
C GLY A 19 -11.67 -5.68 -2.40
N PRO A 20 -11.92 -7.00 -2.39
CA PRO A 20 -11.75 -7.83 -1.19
C PRO A 20 -10.29 -7.89 -0.71
N PHE A 21 -9.33 -7.83 -1.65
CA PHE A 21 -7.90 -7.83 -1.37
C PHE A 21 -7.17 -6.61 -1.94
N LEU A 22 -7.91 -5.56 -2.32
CA LEU A 22 -7.35 -4.36 -2.96
C LEU A 22 -7.78 -3.07 -2.23
N LEU A 23 -6.79 -2.23 -1.90
CA LEU A 23 -7.00 -0.86 -1.43
C LEU A 23 -6.57 0.14 -2.50
N SER A 24 -7.32 1.23 -2.62
CA SER A 24 -6.94 2.43 -3.36
C SER A 24 -6.49 3.50 -2.36
N CYS A 25 -5.25 3.94 -2.48
CA CYS A 25 -4.60 4.84 -1.54
C CYS A 25 -4.19 6.13 -2.24
N THR A 26 -4.34 7.25 -1.54
CA THR A 26 -3.83 8.56 -1.97
C THR A 26 -3.03 9.21 -0.84
N HIS A 27 -1.84 9.73 -1.14
CA HIS A 27 -0.98 10.37 -0.16
C HIS A 27 -0.42 11.70 -0.71
N GLY A 28 -0.13 12.65 0.19
CA GLY A 28 0.43 13.95 -0.14
C GLY A 28 -0.62 15.03 -0.46
N ALA A 29 -0.13 16.26 -0.65
CA ALA A 29 -0.94 17.44 -0.90
C ALA A 29 -0.62 18.06 -2.27
N ALA A 30 -1.63 18.70 -2.86
CA ALA A 30 -1.52 19.48 -4.09
C ALA A 30 -0.71 18.77 -5.20
N GLY A 31 0.29 19.44 -5.78
CA GLY A 31 1.11 18.94 -6.89
C GLY A 31 2.07 17.78 -6.54
N ALA A 32 2.18 17.40 -5.27
CA ALA A 32 2.99 16.27 -4.81
C ALA A 32 2.15 15.02 -4.49
N ARG A 33 0.85 15.04 -4.82
CA ARG A 33 -0.06 13.93 -4.54
C ARG A 33 0.32 12.69 -5.36
N VAL A 34 0.20 11.53 -4.72
CA VAL A 34 0.42 10.21 -5.31
C VAL A 34 -0.83 9.38 -5.07
N ALA A 35 -1.27 8.65 -6.09
CA ALA A 35 -2.23 7.58 -5.91
C ALA A 35 -1.64 6.23 -6.30
N PHE A 36 -1.99 5.21 -5.54
CA PHE A 36 -1.51 3.86 -5.72
C PHE A 36 -2.52 2.84 -5.23
N GLU A 37 -2.42 1.64 -5.76
CA GLU A 37 -3.13 0.47 -5.27
C GLU A 37 -2.22 -0.34 -4.34
N ALA A 38 -2.79 -0.90 -3.28
CA ALA A 38 -2.12 -1.84 -2.39
C ALA A 38 -2.96 -3.11 -2.30
N GLU A 39 -2.44 -4.20 -2.83
CA GLU A 39 -3.13 -5.49 -2.90
C GLU A 39 -2.47 -6.49 -1.95
N VAL A 40 -3.25 -7.21 -1.16
CA VAL A 40 -2.75 -8.34 -0.37
C VAL A 40 -2.71 -9.57 -1.28
N CYS A 41 -1.52 -10.12 -1.51
CA CYS A 41 -1.34 -11.32 -2.31
C CYS A 41 -0.84 -12.47 -1.43
N GLN A 42 -1.31 -13.70 -1.67
CA GLN A 42 -0.72 -14.90 -1.09
C GLN A 42 0.50 -15.28 -1.92
N LEU A 43 1.67 -15.33 -1.30
CA LEU A 43 2.90 -15.77 -1.96
C LEU A 43 3.09 -17.28 -1.71
N PRO A 44 3.33 -18.08 -2.77
CA PRO A 44 3.70 -19.47 -2.61
C PRO A 44 5.13 -19.54 -2.06
N SER A 45 5.29 -19.56 -0.75
CA SER A 45 6.56 -19.92 -0.13
C SER A 45 6.53 -21.43 0.14
N GLY A 46 7.55 -22.16 -0.31
CA GLY A 46 7.55 -23.64 -0.37
C GLY A 46 7.26 -24.40 0.94
N LEU A 47 7.17 -23.73 2.10
CA LEU A 47 6.86 -24.31 3.41
C LEU A 47 5.76 -23.55 4.19
N GLY A 48 5.03 -22.62 3.56
CA GLY A 48 3.94 -21.88 4.20
C GLY A 48 3.34 -20.80 3.31
N GLN A 49 2.06 -20.47 3.52
CA GLN A 49 1.42 -19.31 2.87
C GLN A 49 1.90 -18.04 3.59
N SER A 50 2.74 -17.25 2.94
CA SER A 50 3.10 -15.92 3.42
C SER A 50 2.24 -14.87 2.71
N SER A 51 1.70 -13.92 3.46
CA SER A 51 0.91 -12.83 2.88
C SER A 51 1.85 -11.68 2.52
N GLY A 52 1.98 -11.37 1.23
CA GLY A 52 2.69 -10.20 0.74
C GLY A 52 1.76 -9.04 0.40
N VAL A 53 2.33 -7.86 0.18
CA VAL A 53 1.59 -6.70 -0.33
C VAL A 53 2.23 -6.22 -1.63
N LYS A 54 1.42 -6.11 -2.67
CA LYS A 54 1.81 -5.56 -3.96
C LYS A 54 1.36 -4.11 -4.05
N PHE A 55 2.32 -3.21 -4.22
CA PHE A 55 2.05 -1.79 -4.46
C PHE A 55 2.13 -1.48 -5.96
N LYS A 56 1.12 -0.79 -6.49
CA LYS A 56 1.08 -0.36 -7.89
C LYS A 56 0.77 1.13 -7.97
N ARG A 57 1.71 1.92 -8.50
CA ARG A 57 1.49 3.35 -8.74
C ARG A 57 0.43 3.53 -9.84
N LEU A 58 -0.57 4.36 -9.56
CA LEU A 58 -1.52 4.83 -10.55
C LEU A 58 -1.02 6.14 -11.18
N TRP A 59 -0.68 7.12 -10.34
CA TRP A 59 -0.14 8.42 -10.78
C TRP A 59 0.67 9.11 -9.67
N GLY A 60 1.37 10.19 -10.02
CA GLY A 60 2.24 10.95 -9.10
C GLY A 60 3.73 10.66 -9.30
N ALA A 61 4.59 11.39 -8.59
CA ALA A 61 6.04 11.31 -8.75
C ALA A 61 6.59 9.93 -8.31
N PRO A 62 7.48 9.27 -9.09
CA PRO A 62 8.02 7.96 -8.74
C PRO A 62 8.72 7.90 -7.38
N LEU A 63 9.47 8.96 -7.03
CA LEU A 63 10.16 9.06 -5.74
C LEU A 63 9.17 9.15 -4.57
N ALA A 64 8.13 9.98 -4.69
CA ALA A 64 7.11 10.11 -3.66
C ALA A 64 6.32 8.81 -3.48
N PHE A 65 6.03 8.10 -4.59
CA PHE A 65 5.42 6.76 -4.53
C PHE A 65 6.31 5.74 -3.81
N ARG A 66 7.60 5.69 -4.15
CA ARG A 66 8.54 4.77 -3.50
C ARG A 66 8.63 5.04 -2.00
N ASP A 67 8.73 6.31 -1.61
CA ASP A 67 8.83 6.72 -0.21
C ASP A 67 7.62 6.25 0.61
N ILE A 68 6.39 6.55 0.14
CA ILE A 68 5.18 6.13 0.86
C ILE A 68 5.01 4.61 0.85
N ALA A 69 5.31 3.91 -0.24
CA ALA A 69 5.23 2.45 -0.29
C ALA A 69 6.22 1.80 0.70
N THR A 70 7.45 2.33 0.80
CA THR A 70 8.43 1.89 1.80
C THR A 70 7.96 2.19 3.23
N LYS A 71 7.37 3.35 3.48
CA LYS A 71 6.84 3.71 4.79
C LYS A 71 5.72 2.76 5.23
N VAL A 72 4.73 2.52 4.37
CA VAL A 72 3.63 1.58 4.64
C VAL A 72 4.15 0.15 4.84
N SER A 73 5.15 -0.27 4.07
CA SER A 73 5.76 -1.60 4.23
C SER A 73 6.43 -1.77 5.59
N LYS A 74 7.12 -0.73 6.10
CA LYS A 74 7.75 -0.75 7.43
C LYS A 74 6.72 -0.84 8.56
N GLU A 75 5.61 -0.10 8.46
CA GLU A 75 4.53 -0.15 9.45
C GLU A 75 3.82 -1.51 9.49
N LEU A 76 3.87 -2.28 8.40
CA LEU A 76 3.33 -3.64 8.35
C LEU A 76 4.24 -4.69 8.98
N GLU A 77 5.47 -4.32 9.37
CA GLU A 77 6.48 -5.24 9.91
C GLU A 77 6.70 -6.49 9.02
N LEU A 78 6.53 -6.33 7.70
CA LEU A 78 6.77 -7.37 6.68
C LEU A 78 8.26 -7.50 6.34
#